data_AF-A0A7C6W962-F1
#
_entry.id   AF-A0A7C6W962-F1
#
_cell.length_a   1.000
_cell.length_b   1.000
_cell.length_c   1.000
_cell.angle_alpha   90.00
_cell.angle_beta   90.00
_cell.angle_gamma   90.00
#
_symmetry.space_group_name_H-M   'P 1'
#
loop_
_entity.id
_entity.type
_entity.pdbx_description
1 polymer ?
#
loop_
_entity_poly.entity_id
_entity_poly.type
_entity_poly.pdbx_seq_one_letter_code
_entity_poly.pdbx_strand_id
1 'polypeptide(L)'
;MSFSAGVKNEIARILGERRCCLLAELSALLAVDTSREERGDGSRGLVITTENAAVARKVLTLFRKITRLHTEVAVQKRAGFRRSNTYMVRIPAQRGLGSLLQDLALLEPAAGSRPGKNIVSLGCCRRAYLR
;
A
#
# COMPACT_ATOMS: atom_id res chain seq x y z
N MET A 1 4.95 -9.13 -21.77
CA MET A 1 5.03 -8.95 -20.30
C MET A 1 6.49 -8.99 -19.89
N SER A 2 6.92 -8.19 -18.90
CA SER A 2 8.28 -8.28 -18.37
C SER A 2 8.37 -9.37 -17.30
N PHE A 3 9.56 -9.97 -17.11
CA PHE A 3 9.82 -10.95 -16.06
C PHE A 3 9.41 -10.42 -14.67
N SER A 4 9.78 -9.17 -14.37
CA SER A 4 9.43 -8.52 -13.10
C SER A 4 7.92 -8.40 -12.86
N ALA A 5 7.12 -8.20 -13.92
CA ALA A 5 5.66 -8.16 -13.78
C ALA A 5 5.07 -9.55 -13.46
N GLY A 6 5.65 -10.62 -14.03
CA GLY A 6 5.30 -12.00 -13.71
C GLY A 6 5.56 -12.35 -12.25
N VAL A 7 6.77 -12.06 -11.76
CA VAL A 7 7.16 -12.30 -10.36
C VAL A 7 6.27 -11.51 -9.39
N LYS A 8 6.02 -10.21 -9.66
CA LYS A 8 5.12 -9.39 -8.83
C LYS A 8 3.70 -9.97 -8.79
N ASN A 9 3.21 -10.56 -9.88
CA ASN A 9 1.87 -11.17 -9.93
C ASN A 9 1.76 -12.44 -9.07
N GLU A 10 2.79 -13.29 -9.04
CA GLU A 10 2.82 -14.47 -8.17
C GLU A 10 2.90 -14.06 -6.71
N ILE A 11 3.85 -13.18 -6.38
CA ILE A 11 4.08 -12.71 -5.01
C ILE A 11 2.84 -11.99 -4.45
N ALA A 12 2.11 -11.24 -5.29
CA ALA A 12 0.91 -10.53 -4.87
C ALA A 12 -0.22 -11.45 -4.37
N ARG A 13 -0.22 -12.74 -4.73
CA ARG A 13 -1.22 -13.73 -4.27
C ARG A 13 -0.91 -14.28 -2.88
N ILE A 14 0.32 -14.16 -2.41
CA ILE A 14 0.75 -14.64 -1.09
C ILE A 14 0.40 -13.57 -0.05
N LEU A 15 -0.43 -13.93 0.93
CA LEU A 15 -0.76 -13.07 2.08
C LEU A 15 -0.12 -13.64 3.34
N GLY A 16 0.35 -12.76 4.23
CA GLY A 16 0.75 -13.15 5.57
C GLY A 16 -0.41 -13.75 6.37
N GLU A 17 -0.12 -14.75 7.20
CA GLU A 17 -1.13 -15.39 8.06
C GLU A 17 -1.42 -14.54 9.31
N ARG A 18 -0.39 -13.91 9.88
CA ARG A 18 -0.48 -13.15 11.13
C ARG A 18 -0.70 -11.67 10.85
N ARG A 19 -1.46 -11.02 11.74
CA ARG A 19 -1.72 -9.57 11.67
C ARG A 19 -0.43 -8.73 11.63
N CYS A 20 0.61 -9.13 12.37
CA CYS A 20 1.92 -8.45 12.34
C CYS A 20 2.61 -8.50 10.96
N CYS A 21 2.48 -9.62 10.24
CA CYS A 21 3.01 -9.76 8.88
C CYS A 21 2.22 -8.91 7.88
N LEU A 22 0.89 -8.87 8.02
CA LEU A 22 0.03 -8.03 7.19
C LEU A 22 0.36 -6.55 7.37
N LEU A 23 0.57 -6.10 8.62
CA LEU A 23 0.99 -4.74 8.93
C LEU A 23 2.36 -4.41 8.33
N ALA A 24 3.32 -5.33 8.45
CA ALA A 24 4.65 -5.15 7.87
C ALA A 24 4.63 -5.04 6.35
N GLU A 25 3.89 -5.92 5.69
CA GLU A 25 3.74 -5.90 4.24
C GLU A 25 3.01 -4.64 3.75
N LEU A 26 1.95 -4.22 4.46
CA LEU A 26 1.25 -2.98 4.13
C LEU A 26 2.19 -1.76 4.29
N SER A 27 2.96 -1.72 5.37
CA SER A 27 3.90 -0.61 5.61
C SER A 27 4.96 -0.50 4.50
N ALA A 28 5.44 -1.64 3.99
CA ALA A 28 6.42 -1.68 2.90
C ALA A 28 5.81 -1.16 1.60
N LEU A 29 4.62 -1.64 1.23
CA LEU A 29 3.92 -1.18 0.03
C LEU A 29 3.64 0.32 0.09
N LEU A 30 3.26 0.81 1.27
CA LEU A 30 3.04 2.23 1.49
C LEU A 30 4.34 3.04 1.38
N ALA A 31 5.46 2.53 1.87
CA ALA A 31 6.75 3.21 1.80
C ALA A 31 7.33 3.32 0.37
N VAL A 32 6.85 2.50 -0.58
CA VAL A 32 7.36 2.48 -1.96
C VAL A 32 6.51 3.34 -2.90
N ASP A 33 5.20 3.11 -2.93
CA ASP A 33 4.32 3.61 -4.01
C ASP A 33 3.27 4.65 -3.54
N THR A 34 3.39 5.21 -2.33
CA THR A 34 2.41 6.16 -1.78
C THR A 34 2.75 7.61 -2.06
N SER A 35 1.75 8.34 -2.58
CA SER A 35 1.68 9.79 -2.58
C SER A 35 0.64 10.28 -1.57
N ARG A 36 0.86 11.50 -1.05
CA ARG A 36 -0.11 12.18 -0.19
C ARG A 36 -1.08 12.97 -1.03
N GLU A 37 -2.35 12.89 -0.69
CA GLU A 37 -3.38 13.77 -1.25
C GLU A 37 -3.83 14.69 -0.12
N GLU A 38 -3.42 15.96 -0.18
CA GLU A 38 -3.98 17.00 0.68
C GLU A 38 -5.19 17.59 -0.02
N ARG A 39 -6.34 17.54 0.63
CA ARG A 39 -7.53 18.29 0.18
C ARG A 39 -7.45 19.71 0.72
N GLY A 40 -8.10 20.64 0.02
CA GLY A 40 -8.13 22.06 0.38
C GLY A 40 -8.77 22.37 1.75
N ASP A 41 -9.42 21.40 2.39
CA ASP A 41 -9.95 21.48 3.75
C ASP A 41 -8.92 21.08 4.84
N GLY A 42 -7.66 20.83 4.46
CA GLY A 42 -6.59 20.40 5.36
C GLY A 42 -6.64 18.90 5.71
N SER A 43 -7.57 18.15 5.13
CA SER A 43 -7.67 16.72 5.34
C SER A 43 -6.65 15.95 4.49
N ARG A 44 -5.95 14.99 5.11
CA ARG A 44 -4.87 14.21 4.48
C ARG A 44 -5.36 12.81 4.12
N GLY A 45 -5.43 12.54 2.82
CA GLY A 45 -5.66 11.22 2.24
C GLY A 45 -4.36 10.56 1.78
N LEU A 46 -4.45 9.28 1.43
CA LEU A 46 -3.35 8.51 0.84
C LEU A 46 -3.75 8.01 -0.53
N VAL A 47 -2.82 8.06 -1.46
CA VAL A 47 -3.00 7.55 -2.81
C VAL A 47 -1.84 6.65 -3.15
N ILE A 48 -2.14 5.43 -3.58
CA ILE A 48 -1.15 4.45 -4.01
C ILE A 48 -1.34 4.25 -5.50
N THR A 49 -0.30 4.49 -6.28
CA THR A 49 -0.35 4.34 -7.74
C THR A 49 0.58 3.21 -8.18
N THR A 50 0.04 2.27 -8.96
CA THR A 50 0.82 1.12 -9.44
C THR A 50 0.39 0.70 -10.83
N GLU A 51 1.34 0.26 -11.66
CA GLU A 51 1.05 -0.29 -12.99
C GLU A 51 0.61 -1.77 -12.92
N ASN A 52 0.73 -2.41 -11.75
CA ASN A 52 0.39 -3.82 -11.56
C ASN A 52 -0.96 -3.99 -10.84
N ALA A 53 -1.93 -4.58 -11.56
CA ALA A 53 -3.27 -4.88 -11.03
C ALA A 53 -3.26 -5.79 -9.79
N ALA A 54 -2.33 -6.75 -9.73
CA ALA A 54 -2.23 -7.67 -8.60
C ALA A 54 -1.75 -6.97 -7.33
N VAL A 55 -0.81 -6.02 -7.46
CA VAL A 55 -0.36 -5.19 -6.34
C VAL A 55 -1.50 -4.31 -5.82
N ALA A 56 -2.26 -3.66 -6.71
CA ALA A 56 -3.42 -2.86 -6.32
C ALA A 56 -4.48 -3.69 -5.55
N ARG A 57 -4.79 -4.91 -6.04
CA ARG A 57 -5.70 -5.83 -5.33
C ARG A 57 -5.15 -6.27 -3.97
N LYS A 58 -3.84 -6.48 -3.88
CA LYS A 58 -3.18 -6.87 -2.63
C LYS A 58 -3.30 -5.77 -1.58
N VAL A 59 -2.95 -4.53 -1.94
CA VAL A 59 -3.09 -3.36 -1.09
C VAL A 59 -4.53 -3.23 -0.57
N LEU A 60 -5.53 -3.31 -1.47
CA LEU A 60 -6.93 -3.26 -1.09
C LEU A 60 -7.30 -4.37 -0.09
N THR A 61 -6.81 -5.58 -0.32
CA THR A 61 -7.07 -6.74 0.56
C THR A 61 -6.41 -6.55 1.94
N LEU A 62 -5.17 -6.05 1.98
CA LEU A 62 -4.45 -5.75 3.22
C LEU A 62 -5.18 -4.67 4.03
N PHE A 63 -5.59 -3.58 3.39
CA PHE A 63 -6.37 -2.52 4.04
C PHE A 63 -7.68 -3.05 4.63
N ARG A 64 -8.43 -3.86 3.89
CA ARG A 64 -9.69 -4.47 4.37
C ARG A 64 -9.48 -5.47 5.52
N LYS A 65 -8.34 -6.17 5.56
CA LYS A 65 -8.02 -7.13 6.62
C LYS A 65 -7.53 -6.47 7.91
N ILE A 66 -6.77 -5.38 7.78
CA ILE A 66 -6.15 -4.68 8.91
C ILE A 66 -7.09 -3.62 9.48
N THR A 67 -7.93 -3.02 8.64
CA THR A 67 -8.70 -1.81 8.93
C THR A 67 -10.14 -1.97 8.46
N ARG A 68 -11.05 -1.18 9.06
CA ARG A 68 -12.42 -1.00 8.55
C ARG A 68 -12.59 0.33 7.79
N LEU A 69 -11.48 0.92 7.36
CA LEU A 69 -11.47 2.20 6.66
C LEU A 69 -12.02 2.05 5.25
N HIS A 70 -12.74 3.07 4.78
CA HIS A 70 -13.22 3.11 3.41
C HIS A 70 -12.04 3.33 2.46
N THR A 71 -11.95 2.48 1.44
CA THR A 71 -10.91 2.54 0.41
C THR A 71 -11.56 2.50 -0.96
N GLU A 72 -11.18 3.44 -1.81
CA GLU A 72 -11.66 3.58 -3.17
C GLU A 72 -10.58 3.09 -4.15
N VAL A 73 -10.98 2.50 -5.28
CA VAL A 73 -10.06 2.08 -6.33
C VAL A 73 -10.50 2.71 -7.64
N ALA A 74 -9.60 3.48 -8.24
CA ALA A 74 -9.75 4.06 -9.56
C ALA A 74 -8.77 3.39 -10.53
N VAL A 75 -9.18 3.23 -11.79
CA VAL A 75 -8.31 2.74 -12.86
C VAL A 75 -8.22 3.85 -13.90
N GLN A 76 -7.00 4.30 -14.17
CA GLN A 76 -6.74 5.30 -15.18
C GLN A 76 -5.95 4.65 -16.34
N LYS A 77 -6.48 4.74 -17.55
CA LYS A 77 -5.73 4.37 -18.76
C LYS A 77 -4.77 5.51 -19.09
N ARG A 78 -3.46 5.21 -19.20
CA ARG A 78 -2.52 6.19 -19.77
C ARG A 78 -2.79 6.33 -21.26
N ALA A 79 -3.05 7.56 -21.72
CA ALA A 79 -3.08 7.88 -23.14
C ALA A 79 -1.63 8.09 -23.61
N GLY A 80 -1.12 7.19 -24.47
CA GLY A 80 0.24 7.26 -24.97
C GLY A 80 0.70 5.98 -25.69
N PHE A 81 1.94 6.00 -26.21
CA PHE A 81 2.52 4.93 -27.03
C PHE A 81 2.69 3.58 -26.29
N ARG A 82 2.67 3.60 -24.94
CA ARG A 82 2.48 2.42 -24.09
C ARG A 82 1.14 2.52 -23.37
N ARG A 83 0.13 1.81 -23.88
CA ARG A 83 -1.21 1.67 -23.27
C ARG A 83 -1.15 0.79 -22.01
N SER A 84 -0.53 1.27 -20.94
CA SER A 84 -0.58 0.60 -19.63
C SER A 84 -1.70 1.19 -18.77
N ASN A 85 -2.39 0.31 -18.03
CA ASN A 85 -3.33 0.73 -17.01
C ASN A 85 -2.54 1.16 -15.76
N THR A 86 -2.83 2.34 -15.23
CA THR A 86 -2.40 2.73 -13.88
C THR A 86 -3.56 2.48 -12.93
N TYR A 87 -3.31 1.70 -11.89
CA TYR A 87 -4.25 1.43 -10.83
C TYR A 87 -3.96 2.37 -9.67
N MET A 88 -4.99 3.05 -9.20
CA MET A 88 -4.88 4.03 -8.14
C MET A 88 -5.81 3.63 -7.00
N VAL A 89 -5.23 3.29 -5.85
CA VAL A 89 -5.98 3.00 -4.63
C VAL A 89 -5.97 4.28 -3.80
N ARG A 90 -7.15 4.88 -3.60
CA ARG A 90 -7.34 6.08 -2.80
C ARG A 90 -7.91 5.71 -1.44
N ILE A 91 -7.30 6.20 -0.38
CA ILE A 91 -7.84 6.16 0.97
C ILE A 91 -8.18 7.61 1.34
N PRO A 92 -9.46 8.02 1.27
CA PRO A 92 -9.85 9.37 1.62
C PRO A 92 -9.57 9.64 3.10
N ALA A 93 -9.38 10.93 3.42
CA ALA A 93 -9.24 11.37 4.79
C ALA A 93 -10.51 11.01 5.58
N GLN A 94 -10.35 10.23 6.63
CA GLN A 94 -11.44 9.76 7.48
C GLN A 94 -10.92 9.49 8.90
N ARG A 95 -11.83 9.44 9.87
CA ARG A 95 -11.50 9.14 11.26
C ARG A 95 -10.82 7.76 11.35
N GLY A 96 -9.66 7.69 11.99
CA GLY A 96 -8.87 6.46 12.12
C GLY A 96 -7.74 6.27 11.11
N LEU A 97 -7.66 7.10 10.05
CA LEU A 97 -6.51 7.06 9.12
C LEU A 97 -5.21 7.51 9.81
N GLY A 98 -5.27 8.57 10.62
CA GLY A 98 -4.11 9.07 11.37
C GLY A 98 -3.59 8.07 12.39
N SER A 99 -4.47 7.40 13.14
CA SER A 99 -4.08 6.35 14.09
C SER A 99 -3.51 5.13 13.39
N LEU A 100 -4.06 4.74 12.24
CA LEU A 100 -3.49 3.67 11.43
C LEU A 100 -2.07 4.00 10.96
N LEU A 101 -1.86 5.23 10.49
CA LEU A 101 -0.54 5.68 10.06
C LEU A 101 0.46 5.70 11.23
N GLN A 102 0.01 6.07 12.44
CA GLN A 102 0.80 5.93 13.67
C GLN A 102 1.14 4.47 13.99
N ASP A 103 0.16 3.56 13.92
CA ASP A 103 0.35 2.12 14.13
C ASP A 103 1.30 1.50 13.11
N LEU A 104 1.25 1.99 11.87
CA LEU A 104 2.15 1.62 10.79
C LEU A 104 3.52 2.30 10.91
N ALA A 105 3.74 3.11 11.95
CA ALA A 105 4.93 3.95 12.13
C ALA A 105 5.28 4.79 10.89
N LEU A 106 4.26 5.06 10.07
CA LEU A 106 4.29 5.91 8.90
C LEU A 106 3.62 7.23 9.27
N LEU A 107 4.10 7.86 10.36
CA LEU A 107 3.70 9.22 10.76
C LEU A 107 3.88 10.21 9.60
N GLU A 108 4.92 9.95 8.81
CA GLU A 108 5.18 10.62 7.54
C GLU A 108 5.38 9.57 6.44
N PRO A 109 4.30 9.11 5.77
CA PRO A 109 4.44 8.24 4.61
C PRO A 109 5.02 9.09 3.49
N ALA A 110 6.28 8.83 3.15
CA ALA A 110 6.99 9.38 2.01
C ALA A 110 7.78 8.23 1.38
N ALA A 111 8.01 8.31 0.07
CA ALA A 111 8.81 7.30 -0.62
C ALA A 111 10.18 7.16 0.08
N GLY A 112 10.52 5.95 0.53
CA GLY A 112 11.76 5.66 1.27
C GLY A 112 11.68 5.82 2.80
N SER A 113 10.48 6.01 3.36
CA SER A 113 10.28 6.04 4.81
C SER A 113 10.68 4.69 5.45
N ARG A 114 11.37 4.75 6.59
CA ARG A 114 11.81 3.55 7.30
C ARG A 114 10.65 2.97 8.11
N PRO A 115 10.47 1.64 8.16
CA PRO A 115 9.47 1.05 9.03
C PRO A 115 9.84 1.30 10.49
N GLY A 116 8.83 1.51 11.32
CA GLY A 116 9.04 1.51 12.77
C GLY A 116 9.63 0.19 13.25
N LYS A 117 10.51 0.24 14.26
CA LYS A 117 11.18 -0.96 14.81
C LYS A 117 10.20 -2.05 15.23
N ASN A 118 8.99 -1.66 15.65
CA ASN A 118 7.93 -2.57 16.10
C ASN A 118 7.38 -3.44 14.95
N ILE A 119 7.43 -2.94 13.71
CA ILE A 119 6.87 -3.60 12.54
C ILE A 119 7.76 -4.74 12.04
N VAL A 120 9.08 -4.56 12.05
CA VAL A 120 10.06 -5.52 11.53
C VAL A 120 10.82 -6.27 12.64
N SER A 121 10.22 -6.33 13.83
CA SER A 121 10.79 -6.96 15.02
C SER A 121 11.13 -8.45 14.79
N LEU A 122 10.16 -9.23 14.30
CA LEU A 122 10.25 -10.68 14.11
C LEU A 122 10.75 -11.05 12.70
N GLY A 123 11.41 -12.21 12.57
CA GLY A 123 11.89 -12.74 11.29
C GLY A 123 10.78 -13.03 10.27
N CYS A 124 9.55 -13.32 10.71
CA CYS A 124 8.38 -13.43 9.82
C CYS A 124 7.94 -12.06 9.29
N CYS A 125 8.03 -10.99 10.10
CA CYS A 125 7.67 -9.65 9.68
C CYS A 125 8.69 -9.06 8.71
N ARG A 126 9.99 -9.32 8.90
CA ARG A 126 11.04 -8.90 7.94
C ARG A 126 10.80 -9.52 6.56
N ARG A 127 10.47 -10.81 6.51
CA ARG A 127 10.11 -11.49 5.26
C ARG A 127 8.86 -10.91 4.61
N ALA A 128 7.85 -10.54 5.41
CA ALA A 128 6.64 -9.91 4.90
C ALA A 128 6.88 -8.47 4.43
N TYR A 129 7.78 -7.73 5.07
CA TYR A 129 8.17 -6.37 4.68
C TYR A 129 8.94 -6.35 3.34
N LEU A 130 9.76 -7.36 3.05
CA LEU A 130 10.51 -7.44 1.79
C LEU A 130 9.69 -7.95 0.60
N ARG A 131 8.44 -8.34 0.84
CA ARG A 131 7.58 -8.95 -0.17
C ARG A 131 6.85 -7.89 -0.99
#